data_AF-A0A0B8PR25-F1
#
_entry.id   AF-A0A0B8PR25-F1
#
_cell.length_a   1.000
_cell.length_b   1.000
_cell.length_c   1.000
_cell.angle_alpha   90.00
_cell.angle_beta   90.00
_cell.angle_gamma   90.00
#
_symmetry.space_group_name_H-M   'P 1'
#
loop_
_entity.id
_entity.type
_entity.pdbx_description
1 polymer ?
#
loop_
_entity_poly.entity_id
_entity_poly.type
_entity_poly.pdbx_seq_one_letter_code
_entity_poly.pdbx_strand_id
1 'polypeptide(L)'
;MDIQIQKKGSIFINIAAVNDPASFIGDSTGSVQEDSHTQVKGTLTVTDPDGTQGFIAVQGGVGIVGSKGYGHAHIDSSGHWTYNLYNNHPSVQQLKQGQTETETITVQAKDGTTHDITITIKVLTTHLPYLNILRLGRYQEVTR
;
A
#
# COMPACT_ATOMS: atom_id res chain seq x y z
N MET A 1 -39.81 46.30 -51.86
CA MET A 1 -38.72 45.32 -51.85
C MET A 1 -38.48 44.95 -50.41
N ASP A 2 -38.96 43.80 -49.97
CA ASP A 2 -38.78 43.34 -48.59
C ASP A 2 -37.44 42.63 -48.43
N ILE A 3 -36.58 43.16 -47.58
CA ILE A 3 -35.31 42.55 -47.21
C ILE A 3 -35.58 41.59 -46.04
N GLN A 4 -35.52 40.29 -46.32
CA GLN A 4 -35.58 39.26 -45.29
C GLN A 4 -34.22 39.17 -44.59
N ILE A 5 -34.15 39.63 -43.34
CA ILE A 5 -32.95 39.50 -42.51
C ILE A 5 -32.88 38.04 -42.04
N GLN A 6 -31.88 37.29 -42.53
CA GLN A 6 -31.63 35.93 -42.03
C GLN A 6 -31.22 35.97 -40.55
N LYS A 7 -32.08 35.44 -39.69
CA LYS A 7 -31.80 35.24 -38.26
C LYS A 7 -30.69 34.19 -38.14
N LYS A 8 -29.46 34.61 -37.83
CA LYS A 8 -28.36 33.68 -37.50
C LYS A 8 -28.74 32.91 -36.23
N GLY A 9 -29.07 31.63 -36.38
CA GLY A 9 -29.24 30.71 -35.26
C GLY A 9 -27.88 30.38 -34.64
N SER A 10 -27.81 30.38 -33.31
CA SER A 10 -26.65 29.83 -32.59
C SER A 10 -26.87 28.32 -32.43
N ILE A 11 -25.89 27.51 -32.83
CA ILE A 11 -25.88 26.08 -32.56
C ILE A 11 -25.22 25.88 -31.20
N PHE A 12 -25.95 25.26 -30.27
CA PHE A 12 -25.39 24.80 -29.00
C PHE A 12 -25.06 23.32 -29.14
N ILE A 13 -23.77 22.98 -29.06
CA ILE A 13 -23.32 21.59 -28.92
C ILE A 13 -23.10 21.35 -27.44
N ASN A 14 -23.84 20.41 -26.86
CA ASN A 14 -23.61 19.95 -25.49
C ASN A 14 -22.66 18.75 -25.54
N ILE A 15 -21.46 18.92 -25.02
CA ILE A 15 -20.49 17.84 -24.82
C ILE A 15 -20.42 17.62 -23.31
N ALA A 16 -20.85 16.45 -22.85
CA ALA A 16 -20.71 16.06 -21.46
C ALA A 16 -19.26 15.64 -21.20
N ALA A 17 -18.65 16.16 -20.13
CA ALA A 17 -17.39 15.65 -19.62
C ALA A 17 -17.61 14.27 -18.99
N VAL A 18 -16.65 13.36 -19.18
CA VAL A 18 -16.59 12.03 -18.56
C VAL A 18 -15.24 11.92 -17.87
N ASN A 19 -15.20 11.31 -16.69
CA ASN A 19 -13.97 11.13 -15.94
C ASN A 19 -13.06 10.07 -16.62
N ASP A 20 -11.84 10.46 -16.93
CA ASP A 20 -10.73 9.59 -17.32
C ASP A 20 -10.05 9.00 -16.08
N PRO A 21 -9.71 7.70 -16.07
CA PRO A 21 -9.06 7.09 -14.92
C PRO A 21 -7.61 7.57 -14.78
N ALA A 22 -7.19 7.84 -13.55
CA ALA A 22 -5.80 8.14 -13.23
C ALA A 22 -4.83 6.99 -13.61
N SER A 23 -3.61 7.36 -14.00
CA SER A 23 -2.50 6.46 -14.31
C SER A 23 -1.40 6.56 -13.25
N PHE A 24 -0.83 5.42 -12.85
CA PHE A 24 0.14 5.32 -11.77
C PHE A 24 1.50 4.80 -12.27
N ILE A 25 2.59 5.40 -11.80
CA ILE A 25 3.97 4.95 -12.02
C ILE A 25 4.79 5.02 -10.71
N GLY A 26 6.00 4.49 -10.72
CA GLY A 26 6.91 4.50 -9.57
C GLY A 26 6.93 3.18 -8.80
N ASP A 27 7.24 3.25 -7.51
CA ASP A 27 7.49 2.08 -6.66
C ASP A 27 6.17 1.38 -6.28
N SER A 28 5.73 0.45 -7.12
CA SER A 28 4.53 -0.39 -6.87
C SER A 28 4.85 -1.70 -6.16
N THR A 29 6.09 -1.86 -5.70
CA THR A 29 6.56 -3.06 -4.99
C THR A 29 7.49 -2.70 -3.84
N GLY A 30 7.44 -3.47 -2.77
CA GLY A 30 8.39 -3.39 -1.65
C GLY A 30 8.72 -4.77 -1.11
N SER A 31 9.83 -4.90 -0.37
CA SER A 31 10.16 -6.12 0.34
C SER A 31 10.56 -5.84 1.78
N VAL A 32 10.02 -6.65 2.69
CA VAL A 32 10.40 -6.71 4.09
C VAL A 32 10.90 -8.11 4.42
N GLN A 33 11.63 -8.20 5.52
CA GLN A 33 12.15 -9.44 6.06
C GLN A 33 11.77 -9.52 7.52
N GLU A 34 11.18 -10.65 7.91
CA GLU A 34 10.89 -10.97 9.30
C GLU A 34 12.15 -10.78 10.16
N ASP A 35 11.95 -10.24 11.36
CA ASP A 35 12.92 -10.00 12.45
C ASP A 35 14.05 -9.01 12.19
N SER A 36 14.33 -8.69 10.93
CA SER A 36 15.54 -7.98 10.53
C SER A 36 15.29 -6.71 9.72
N HIS A 37 14.26 -6.70 8.86
CA HIS A 37 13.93 -5.55 8.02
C HIS A 37 12.42 -5.40 7.85
N THR A 38 11.77 -4.85 8.87
CA THR A 38 10.30 -4.88 9.00
C THR A 38 9.61 -3.64 8.43
N GLN A 39 10.34 -2.72 7.80
CA GLN A 39 9.79 -1.51 7.19
C GLN A 39 10.38 -1.30 5.80
N VAL A 40 9.55 -0.91 4.84
CA VAL A 40 9.96 -0.52 3.49
C VAL A 40 9.19 0.73 3.05
N LYS A 41 9.80 1.55 2.19
CA LYS A 41 9.24 2.80 1.68
C LYS A 41 9.38 2.86 0.16
N GLY A 42 8.57 3.68 -0.47
CA GLY A 42 8.68 4.00 -1.89
C GLY A 42 7.85 5.22 -2.24
N THR A 43 7.87 5.58 -3.52
CA THR A 43 7.12 6.71 -4.05
C THR A 43 6.32 6.30 -5.27
N LEU A 44 5.01 6.57 -5.24
CA LEU A 44 4.16 6.51 -6.42
C LEU A 44 3.95 7.91 -6.99
N THR A 45 3.80 8.00 -8.30
CA THR A 45 3.35 9.21 -9.00
C THR A 45 2.06 8.89 -9.72
N VAL A 46 1.12 9.84 -9.69
CA VAL A 46 -0.17 9.71 -10.37
C VAL A 46 -0.38 10.87 -11.34
N THR A 47 -0.85 10.55 -12.53
CA THR A 47 -1.24 11.51 -13.56
C THR A 47 -2.68 11.25 -13.98
N ASP A 48 -3.41 12.31 -14.28
CA ASP A 48 -4.84 12.24 -14.56
C ASP A 48 -5.20 13.31 -15.60
N PRO A 49 -5.81 12.95 -16.75
CA PRO A 49 -6.22 13.91 -17.77
C PRO A 49 -7.19 14.99 -17.29
N ASP A 50 -7.99 14.71 -16.25
CA ASP A 50 -9.03 15.61 -15.72
C ASP A 50 -8.50 16.67 -14.73
N GLY A 51 -7.20 16.67 -14.42
CA GLY A 51 -6.64 17.62 -13.45
C GLY A 51 -6.68 17.15 -12.00
N THR A 52 -7.15 15.93 -11.73
CA THR A 52 -7.37 15.36 -10.38
C THR A 52 -6.16 14.64 -9.81
N GLN A 53 -4.94 15.13 -10.10
CA GLN A 53 -3.72 14.46 -9.63
C GLN A 53 -3.56 14.49 -8.10
N GLY A 54 -2.97 13.42 -7.59
CA GLY A 54 -2.59 13.21 -6.19
C GLY A 54 -3.32 12.05 -5.54
N PHE A 55 -2.92 11.73 -4.32
CA PHE A 55 -3.47 10.61 -3.55
C PHE A 55 -4.42 11.09 -2.46
N ILE A 56 -5.37 10.23 -2.10
CA ILE A 56 -6.07 10.35 -0.82
C ILE A 56 -5.10 9.89 0.28
N ALA A 57 -4.64 10.85 1.08
CA ALA A 57 -3.65 10.60 2.12
C ALA A 57 -4.26 9.74 3.25
N VAL A 58 -3.50 8.73 3.69
CA VAL A 58 -3.81 7.91 4.87
C VAL A 58 -2.57 7.93 5.76
N GLN A 59 -2.57 8.81 6.76
CA GLN A 59 -1.39 9.07 7.63
C GLN A 59 -1.63 8.85 9.13
N GLY A 60 -2.82 8.40 9.54
CA GLY A 60 -3.15 8.18 10.95
C GLY A 60 -3.88 6.86 11.21
N GLY A 61 -4.03 6.53 12.50
CA GLY A 61 -4.72 5.32 12.94
C GLY A 61 -3.95 4.04 12.60
N VAL A 62 -4.69 2.99 12.23
CA VAL A 62 -4.12 1.69 11.82
C VAL A 62 -3.57 1.69 10.39
N GLY A 63 -3.71 2.80 9.65
CA GLY A 63 -3.31 2.89 8.24
C GLY A 63 -4.14 2.01 7.31
N ILE A 64 -3.57 1.71 6.14
CA ILE A 64 -4.11 0.77 5.16
C ILE A 64 -3.63 -0.62 5.54
N VAL A 65 -4.50 -1.46 6.10
CA VAL A 65 -4.16 -2.84 6.45
C VAL A 65 -3.98 -3.66 5.17
N GLY A 66 -2.89 -4.43 5.10
CA GLY A 66 -2.62 -5.31 3.96
C GLY A 66 -3.68 -6.38 3.78
N SER A 67 -3.83 -6.87 2.55
CA SER A 67 -4.88 -7.84 2.20
C SER A 67 -4.81 -9.16 2.97
N LYS A 68 -3.66 -9.51 3.55
CA LYS A 68 -3.47 -10.66 4.45
C LYS A 68 -3.35 -10.28 5.93
N GLY A 69 -3.37 -8.98 6.24
CA GLY A 69 -3.18 -8.46 7.59
C GLY A 69 -1.78 -8.68 8.16
N TYR A 70 -0.75 -8.88 7.31
CA TYR A 70 0.62 -9.03 7.79
C TYR A 70 1.24 -7.71 8.22
N GLY A 71 0.77 -6.60 7.67
CA GLY A 71 1.21 -5.28 8.05
C GLY A 71 0.20 -4.20 7.71
N HIS A 72 0.68 -2.97 7.75
CA HIS A 72 -0.08 -1.80 7.33
C HIS A 72 0.81 -0.79 6.62
N ALA A 73 0.18 0.04 5.81
CA ALA A 73 0.84 1.13 5.11
C ALA A 73 0.22 2.49 5.42
N HIS A 74 1.01 3.53 5.17
CA HIS A 74 0.56 4.91 5.10
C HIS A 74 1.05 5.50 3.77
N ILE A 75 0.26 6.40 3.20
CA ILE A 75 0.62 7.15 1.99
C ILE A 75 0.26 8.62 2.20
N ASP A 76 1.15 9.53 1.81
CA ASP A 76 0.86 10.97 1.82
C ASP A 76 0.20 11.42 0.50
N SER A 77 -0.26 12.67 0.45
CA SER A 77 -0.90 13.22 -0.76
C SER A 77 0.05 13.34 -1.96
N SER A 78 1.37 13.27 -1.72
CA SER A 78 2.43 13.34 -2.73
C SER A 78 2.84 11.94 -3.23
N GLY A 79 2.29 10.87 -2.66
CA GLY A 79 2.56 9.49 -3.06
C GLY A 79 3.73 8.83 -2.35
N HIS A 80 4.32 9.46 -1.33
CA HIS A 80 5.31 8.79 -0.48
C HIS A 80 4.58 7.80 0.43
N TRP A 81 4.93 6.53 0.31
CA TRP A 81 4.34 5.47 1.10
C TRP A 81 5.37 4.79 1.99
N THR A 82 4.90 4.29 3.13
CA THR A 82 5.67 3.46 4.07
C THR A 82 4.81 2.27 4.43
N TYR A 83 5.39 1.07 4.39
CA TYR A 83 4.79 -0.15 4.88
C TYR A 83 5.56 -0.64 6.12
N ASN A 84 4.83 -1.10 7.14
CA ASN A 84 5.37 -1.73 8.34
C ASN A 84 4.77 -3.13 8.51
N LEU A 85 5.64 -4.14 8.61
CA LEU A 85 5.28 -5.49 8.96
C LEU A 85 4.91 -5.56 10.44
N TYR A 86 3.80 -6.23 10.77
CA TYR A 86 3.48 -6.61 12.14
C TYR A 86 4.34 -7.80 12.57
N ASN A 87 5.64 -7.56 12.74
CA ASN A 87 6.63 -8.62 12.96
C ASN A 87 6.21 -9.62 14.04
N ASN A 88 5.71 -9.12 15.16
CA ASN A 88 5.35 -9.95 16.31
C ASN A 88 3.93 -10.54 16.24
N HIS A 89 3.20 -10.34 15.13
CA HIS A 89 1.86 -10.88 14.98
C HIS A 89 1.93 -12.39 14.75
N PRO A 90 1.08 -13.21 15.42
CA PRO A 90 1.15 -14.66 15.31
C PRO A 90 1.08 -15.18 13.87
N SER A 91 0.31 -14.55 12.98
CA SER A 91 0.23 -14.97 11.58
C SER A 91 1.53 -14.77 10.78
N VAL A 92 2.34 -13.78 11.15
CA VAL A 92 3.67 -13.53 10.54
C VAL A 92 4.69 -14.49 11.13
N GLN A 93 4.68 -14.67 12.45
CA GLN A 93 5.60 -15.56 13.17
C GLN A 93 5.41 -17.05 12.83
N GLN A 94 4.19 -17.44 12.43
CA GLN A 94 3.87 -18.81 12.04
C GLN A 94 4.21 -19.13 10.57
N LEU A 95 4.69 -18.16 9.78
CA LEU A 95 5.14 -18.44 8.43
C LEU A 95 6.37 -19.37 8.48
N LYS A 96 6.50 -20.25 7.48
CA LYS A 96 7.60 -21.22 7.48
C LYS A 96 8.88 -20.56 7.00
N GLN A 97 9.98 -20.85 7.66
CA GLN A 97 11.32 -20.41 7.26
C GLN A 97 11.58 -20.65 5.77
N GLY A 98 12.17 -19.65 5.12
CA GLY A 98 12.49 -19.71 3.69
C GLY A 98 11.27 -19.53 2.79
N GLN A 99 10.06 -19.40 3.32
CA GLN A 99 8.91 -18.97 2.53
C GLN A 99 9.02 -17.50 2.17
N THR A 100 8.41 -17.18 1.03
CA THR A 100 8.14 -15.83 0.60
C THR A 100 6.64 -15.71 0.45
N GLU A 101 6.06 -14.77 1.17
CA GLU A 101 4.64 -14.44 1.06
C GLU A 101 4.49 -13.06 0.45
N THR A 102 3.35 -12.83 -0.21
CA THR A 102 3.00 -11.50 -0.73
C THR A 102 1.67 -11.04 -0.15
N GLU A 103 1.56 -9.74 0.11
CA GLU A 103 0.27 -9.09 0.33
C GLU A 103 0.18 -7.78 -0.46
N THR A 104 -1.04 -7.29 -0.64
CA THR A 104 -1.34 -6.08 -1.40
C THR A 104 -1.82 -4.96 -0.49
N ILE A 105 -1.43 -3.74 -0.82
CA ILE A 105 -1.88 -2.48 -0.22
C ILE A 105 -2.57 -1.69 -1.33
N THR A 106 -3.87 -1.47 -1.22
CA THR A 106 -4.64 -0.69 -2.20
C THR A 106 -4.67 0.78 -1.78
N VAL A 107 -4.13 1.65 -2.63
CA VAL A 107 -4.16 3.11 -2.48
C VAL A 107 -5.15 3.73 -3.47
N GLN A 108 -5.54 4.98 -3.24
CA GLN A 108 -6.53 5.67 -4.05
C GLN A 108 -6.05 7.06 -4.49
N ALA A 109 -6.24 7.38 -5.77
CA ALA A 109 -6.11 8.73 -6.30
C ALA A 109 -7.35 9.57 -5.96
N LYS A 110 -7.29 10.89 -6.16
CA LYS A 110 -8.40 11.79 -5.80
C LYS A 110 -9.67 11.59 -6.64
N ASP A 111 -9.52 11.12 -7.88
CA ASP A 111 -10.64 10.76 -8.78
C ASP A 111 -11.34 9.45 -8.34
N GLY A 112 -10.75 8.72 -7.39
CA GLY A 112 -11.26 7.45 -6.89
C GLY A 112 -10.61 6.24 -7.56
N THR A 113 -9.78 6.42 -8.60
CA THR A 113 -9.05 5.32 -9.22
C THR A 113 -8.07 4.70 -8.23
N THR A 114 -8.03 3.37 -8.17
CA THR A 114 -7.22 2.63 -7.21
C THR A 114 -5.97 2.02 -7.84
N HIS A 115 -4.92 1.85 -7.04
CA HIS A 115 -3.69 1.17 -7.44
C HIS A 115 -3.16 0.28 -6.32
N ASP A 116 -2.56 -0.85 -6.68
CA ASP A 116 -2.03 -1.81 -5.70
C ASP A 116 -0.50 -1.70 -5.59
N ILE A 117 -0.02 -1.67 -4.34
CA ILE A 117 1.39 -1.88 -3.99
C ILE A 117 1.54 -3.31 -3.49
N THR A 118 2.43 -4.08 -4.12
CA THR A 118 2.71 -5.48 -3.72
C THR A 118 3.89 -5.52 -2.75
N ILE A 119 3.66 -6.05 -1.55
CA ILE A 119 4.69 -6.24 -0.54
C ILE A 119 5.11 -7.71 -0.48
N THR A 120 6.41 -7.97 -0.58
CA THR A 120 7.02 -9.29 -0.43
C THR A 120 7.62 -9.45 0.96
N ILE A 121 7.13 -10.41 1.73
CA ILE A 121 7.60 -10.78 3.06
C ILE A 121 8.52 -12.00 2.96
N LYS A 122 9.78 -11.83 3.34
CA LYS A 122 10.77 -12.92 3.44
C LYS A 122 10.87 -13.42 4.87
N VAL A 123 10.71 -14.73 5.06
CA VAL A 123 10.67 -15.37 6.38
C VAL A 123 12.05 -15.94 6.72
N LEU A 124 12.68 -15.44 7.78
CA LEU A 124 14.04 -15.85 8.16
C LEU A 124 14.07 -17.08 9.05
N THR A 125 13.10 -17.19 9.94
CA THR A 125 13.05 -18.23 10.96
C THR A 125 11.62 -18.68 11.17
N THR A 126 11.40 -19.99 11.31
CA THR A 126 10.08 -20.47 11.73
C THR A 126 10.02 -20.33 13.23
N HIS A 127 9.07 -19.55 13.74
CA HIS A 127 8.83 -19.53 15.17
C HIS A 127 7.91 -20.70 15.51
N LEU A 128 8.42 -21.67 16.27
CA LEU A 128 7.57 -22.73 16.80
C LEU A 128 6.45 -22.07 17.63
N PRO A 129 5.18 -22.48 17.45
CA PRO A 129 4.15 -22.06 18.36
C PRO A 129 4.57 -22.61 19.73
N TYR A 130 4.84 -21.70 20.68
CA TYR A 130 5.30 -21.97 22.04
C TYR A 130 6.80 -22.29 22.21
N LEU A 131 7.60 -21.26 22.49
CA LEU A 131 8.81 -21.44 23.28
C LEU A 131 8.98 -20.31 24.31
N ASN A 132 8.11 -20.30 25.32
CA ASN A 132 8.50 -19.86 26.66
C ASN A 132 9.43 -20.94 27.25
N ILE A 133 10.66 -21.08 26.77
CA ILE A 133 11.69 -21.76 27.57
C ILE A 133 12.47 -20.70 28.32
N LEU A 134 12.32 -20.81 29.64
CA LEU A 134 13.11 -20.14 30.65
C LEU A 134 14.56 -20.02 30.17
N ARG A 135 15.10 -18.79 30.20
CA ARG A 135 16.54 -18.59 30.42
C ARG A 135 16.86 -19.17 31.80
N LEU A 136 16.95 -20.48 31.94
CA LEU A 136 17.65 -21.08 33.05
C LEU A 136 19.13 -20.83 32.80
N GLY A 137 19.61 -19.77 33.46
CA GLY A 137 21.02 -19.52 33.63
C GLY A 137 21.70 -20.80 34.11
N ARG A 138 22.85 -21.06 33.51
CA ARG A 138 23.84 -22.06 33.91
C ARG A 138 23.90 -22.18 35.44
N TYR A 139 23.41 -23.29 36.00
CA TYR A 139 23.97 -23.81 37.25
C TYR A 139 24.93 -24.92 36.85
N GLN A 140 26.23 -24.61 37.01
CA GLN A 140 27.34 -25.53 36.87
C GLN A 140 27.12 -26.71 37.83
N GLU A 141 27.36 -27.92 37.34
CA GLU A 141 27.65 -29.05 38.22
C GLU A 141 28.83 -28.66 39.11
N VAL A 142 28.65 -28.70 40.43
CA VAL A 142 29.78 -28.83 41.36
C VAL A 142 29.66 -30.21 41.97
N THR A 143 30.47 -31.12 41.47
CA THR A 143 30.79 -32.38 42.11
C THR A 143 31.35 -32.10 43.51
N ARG A 144 30.73 -32.67 44.54
CA ARG A 144 31.37 -33.23 45.73
C ARG A 144 30.38 -34.08 46.51
#